data_AF-A0A7Y1UTN4-F1
#
_entry.id   AF-A0A7Y1UTN4-F1
#
_cell.length_a   1.000
_cell.length_b   1.000
_cell.length_c   1.000
_cell.angle_alpha   90.00
_cell.angle_beta   90.00
_cell.angle_gamma   90.00
#
_symmetry.space_group_name_H-M   'P 1'
#
loop_
_entity.id
_entity.type
_entity.pdbx_description
1 polymer ?
#
loop_
_entity_poly.entity_id
_entity_poly.type
_entity_poly.pdbx_seq_one_letter_code
_entity_poly.pdbx_strand_id
1 'polypeptide(L)'
;MRRFTALVAVVLIASACNNSQLGRGVPACPVDPEVITSFTGTMLLQMQAVDTAEYVPCLNDLKAGWSYVDLVPDRGKSRFWLDSDRIGSHFLEVTLTASCDVGSATRVAGSHDVDEYRDVELVGSSVTIAIVPVTGREADYARFIEGELEARQINDRNVFVVFDTGDDPLAEKVAEAARRDRPIIVVDERDALDDNRTATLKMPDEDEAVRGLKLDDLFDRLEDLLPEPSFVGTWYRVFQGGCITYEFDAEGTGVDRLAGDVEDALGLFPAEAVRQAMRSAGMLG
;
A
#
# COMPACT_ATOMS: atom_id res chain seq x y z
N MET A 1 -53.14 41.34 5.20
CA MET A 1 -52.24 40.41 5.91
C MET A 1 -51.90 39.28 4.95
N ARG A 2 -50.68 39.24 4.40
CA ARG A 2 -50.27 38.28 3.36
C ARG A 2 -49.00 37.60 3.84
N ARG A 3 -49.11 36.33 4.24
CA ARG A 3 -48.03 35.50 4.80
C ARG A 3 -47.14 35.03 3.65
N PHE A 4 -45.85 35.35 3.69
CA PHE A 4 -44.84 34.78 2.79
C PHE A 4 -44.24 33.55 3.47
N THR A 5 -44.49 32.38 2.89
CA THR A 5 -43.88 31.11 3.27
C THR A 5 -42.50 31.05 2.62
N ALA A 6 -41.44 31.03 3.43
CA ALA A 6 -40.07 30.84 2.95
C ALA A 6 -39.80 29.33 2.78
N LEU A 7 -39.50 28.93 1.55
CA LEU A 7 -39.14 27.56 1.18
C LEU A 7 -37.62 27.44 1.32
N VAL A 8 -37.17 26.69 2.32
CA VAL A 8 -35.75 26.38 2.53
C VAL A 8 -35.34 25.33 1.51
N ALA A 9 -34.56 25.74 0.51
CA ALA A 9 -33.90 24.83 -0.42
C ALA A 9 -32.71 24.17 0.28
N VAL A 10 -32.84 22.89 0.59
CA VAL A 10 -31.73 22.04 1.06
C VAL A 10 -30.82 21.78 -0.14
N VAL A 11 -29.65 22.41 -0.16
CA VAL A 11 -28.60 22.14 -1.15
C VAL A 11 -27.89 20.86 -0.72
N LEU A 12 -28.23 19.74 -1.36
CA LEU A 12 -27.45 18.51 -1.31
C LEU A 12 -26.18 18.72 -2.15
N ILE A 13 -25.07 19.02 -1.49
CA ILE A 13 -23.74 18.98 -2.12
C ILE A 13 -23.40 17.49 -2.25
N ALA A 14 -23.66 16.92 -3.41
CA ALA A 14 -23.06 15.66 -3.81
C ALA A 14 -21.54 15.90 -3.92
N SER A 15 -20.76 15.20 -3.11
CA SER A 15 -19.31 15.05 -3.28
C SER A 15 -19.06 14.34 -4.61
N ALA A 16 -19.00 15.14 -5.67
CA ALA A 16 -18.56 14.69 -6.98
C ALA A 16 -17.12 14.17 -6.89
N CYS A 17 -16.89 13.03 -7.54
CA CYS A 17 -15.65 12.28 -7.58
C CYS A 17 -14.42 13.18 -7.71
N ASN A 18 -13.43 12.93 -6.86
CA ASN A 18 -12.15 13.62 -6.84
C ASN A 18 -11.31 13.11 -8.03
N ASN A 19 -11.62 13.54 -9.26
CA ASN A 19 -10.73 13.35 -10.41
C ASN A 19 -9.57 14.33 -10.24
N SER A 20 -8.48 13.85 -9.63
CA SER A 20 -7.22 14.57 -9.57
C SER A 20 -6.68 14.70 -11.00
N GLN A 21 -7.02 15.77 -11.71
CA GLN A 21 -6.43 16.02 -13.02
C GLN A 21 -4.90 16.01 -12.89
N LEU A 22 -4.26 15.07 -13.58
CA LEU A 22 -2.81 14.99 -13.64
C LEU A 22 -2.24 16.34 -14.10
N GLY A 23 -1.23 16.83 -13.38
CA GLY A 23 -0.61 18.12 -13.64
C GLY A 23 0.15 18.18 -14.97
N ARG A 24 0.57 19.39 -15.36
CA ARG A 24 1.48 19.57 -16.51
C ARG A 24 2.82 18.87 -16.24
N GLY A 25 3.37 18.20 -17.25
CA GLY A 25 4.66 17.50 -17.15
C GLY A 25 4.54 16.04 -16.70
N VAL A 26 3.37 15.59 -16.26
CA VAL A 26 3.12 14.19 -15.95
C VAL A 26 3.07 13.37 -17.25
N PRO A 27 3.66 12.17 -17.35
CA PRO A 27 3.46 11.28 -18.50
C PRO A 27 2.05 10.68 -18.47
N ALA A 28 1.01 11.47 -18.72
CA ALA A 28 -0.38 11.01 -18.63
C ALA A 28 -0.78 10.13 -19.82
N CYS A 29 -1.43 8.99 -19.56
CA CYS A 29 -1.98 8.14 -20.61
C CYS A 29 -3.13 8.88 -21.33
N PRO A 30 -3.14 8.95 -22.67
CA PRO A 30 -4.25 9.54 -23.40
C PRO A 30 -5.58 8.82 -23.11
N VAL A 31 -6.61 9.60 -22.73
CA VAL A 31 -7.97 9.08 -22.47
C VAL A 31 -8.66 8.64 -23.77
N ASP A 32 -8.31 9.30 -24.88
CA ASP A 32 -8.79 8.97 -26.22
C ASP A 32 -7.58 8.75 -27.14
N PRO A 33 -7.29 7.51 -27.57
CA PRO A 33 -6.17 7.20 -28.44
C PRO A 33 -6.34 7.76 -29.87
N GLU A 34 -7.56 8.16 -30.27
CA GLU A 34 -7.81 8.77 -31.58
C GLU A 34 -7.61 10.31 -31.55
N VAL A 35 -7.69 10.92 -30.36
CA VAL A 35 -7.44 12.34 -30.14
C VAL A 35 -6.02 12.53 -29.58
N ILE A 36 -5.02 12.25 -30.43
CA ILE A 36 -3.59 12.38 -30.11
C ILE A 36 -3.12 13.83 -30.14
N THR A 37 -3.90 14.75 -29.54
CA THR A 37 -3.53 16.16 -29.38
C THR A 37 -2.91 16.43 -28.00
N SER A 38 -2.85 15.42 -27.13
CA SER A 38 -2.53 15.54 -25.70
C SER A 38 -1.52 14.49 -25.22
N PHE A 39 -0.50 14.13 -26.01
CA PHE A 39 0.67 13.47 -25.41
C PHE A 39 1.52 14.51 -24.70
N THR A 40 2.06 14.16 -23.53
CA THR A 40 2.87 15.10 -22.77
C THR A 40 4.32 15.08 -23.27
N GLY A 41 5.00 16.23 -23.18
CA GLY A 41 6.41 16.33 -23.58
C GLY A 41 7.31 15.33 -22.85
N THR A 42 6.90 14.83 -21.69
CA THR A 42 7.61 13.80 -20.94
C THR A 42 7.54 12.42 -21.59
N MET A 43 6.41 12.00 -22.16
CA MET A 43 6.34 10.74 -22.92
C MET A 43 7.29 10.74 -24.13
N LEU A 44 7.43 11.90 -24.77
CA LEU A 44 8.40 12.09 -25.85
C LEU A 44 9.84 11.92 -25.35
N LEU A 45 10.19 12.55 -24.22
CA LEU A 45 11.54 12.43 -23.65
C LEU A 45 11.88 10.98 -23.28
N GLN A 46 10.91 10.21 -22.76
CA GLN A 46 11.07 8.77 -22.50
C GLN A 46 11.36 7.98 -23.78
N MET A 47 10.57 8.21 -24.83
CA MET A 47 10.76 7.55 -26.13
C MET A 47 12.10 7.90 -26.78
N GLN A 48 12.58 9.14 -26.65
CA GLN A 48 13.90 9.53 -27.17
C GLN A 48 15.05 8.94 -26.34
N ALA A 49 14.83 8.76 -25.04
CA ALA A 49 15.79 8.12 -24.16
C ALA A 49 15.97 6.64 -24.51
N VAL A 50 14.88 5.94 -24.85
CA VAL A 50 14.88 4.51 -25.21
C VAL A 50 14.17 4.32 -26.57
N ASP A 51 14.91 4.57 -27.64
CA ASP A 51 14.37 4.60 -29.01
C ASP A 51 13.87 3.25 -29.53
N THR A 52 14.37 2.15 -28.95
CA THR A 52 13.98 0.77 -29.26
C THR A 52 12.66 0.35 -28.63
N ALA A 53 12.16 1.07 -27.62
CA ALA A 53 11.00 0.65 -26.86
C ALA A 53 9.71 0.66 -27.70
N GLU A 54 8.95 -0.43 -27.62
CA GLU A 54 7.59 -0.53 -28.18
C GLU A 54 6.56 0.25 -27.36
N TYR A 55 6.73 0.29 -26.03
CA TYR A 55 5.85 1.00 -25.10
C TYR A 55 6.62 1.99 -24.22
N VAL A 56 5.94 3.07 -23.84
CA VAL A 56 6.39 3.99 -22.78
C VAL A 56 5.45 3.92 -21.58
N PRO A 57 5.95 3.99 -20.33
CA PRO A 57 5.09 4.05 -19.16
C PRO A 57 4.37 5.40 -19.10
N CYS A 58 3.11 5.35 -18.66
CA CYS A 58 2.27 6.52 -18.44
C CYS A 58 1.37 6.33 -17.22
N LEU A 59 0.80 7.43 -16.72
CA LEU A 59 -0.11 7.46 -15.59
C LEU A 59 -1.56 7.63 -16.08
N ASN A 60 -2.43 6.69 -15.72
CA ASN A 60 -3.87 6.77 -15.95
C ASN A 60 -4.51 7.76 -14.97
N ASP A 61 -4.17 7.61 -13.69
CA ASP A 61 -4.66 8.42 -12.58
C ASP A 61 -3.71 8.29 -11.38
N LEU A 62 -3.81 9.19 -10.40
CA LEU A 62 -3.09 9.10 -9.12
C LEU A 62 -4.09 8.92 -7.97
N LYS A 63 -3.82 7.94 -7.11
CA LYS A 63 -4.62 7.73 -5.89
C LYS A 63 -4.47 8.94 -4.96
N ALA A 64 -5.44 9.12 -4.07
CA ALA A 64 -5.40 10.21 -3.10
C ALA A 64 -4.14 10.11 -2.23
N GLY A 65 -3.42 11.22 -2.10
CA GLY A 65 -2.14 11.27 -1.37
C GLY A 65 -0.91 11.00 -2.23
N TRP A 66 -1.08 10.44 -3.42
CA TRP A 66 0.04 10.18 -4.34
C TRP A 66 0.38 11.42 -5.16
N SER A 67 1.67 11.60 -5.43
CA SER A 67 2.15 12.68 -6.28
C SER A 67 3.27 12.20 -7.21
N TYR A 68 3.21 12.65 -8.46
CA TYR A 68 4.30 12.51 -9.41
C TYR A 68 5.38 13.56 -9.10
N VAL A 69 6.64 13.14 -9.07
CA VAL A 69 7.75 14.05 -8.75
C VAL A 69 8.37 14.63 -10.01
N ASP A 70 9.16 13.86 -10.75
CA ASP A 70 9.79 14.33 -12.00
C ASP A 70 10.21 13.18 -12.91
N LEU A 71 10.43 13.49 -14.19
CA LEU A 71 11.00 12.59 -15.19
C LEU A 71 12.46 12.95 -15.41
N VAL A 72 13.33 11.96 -15.26
CA VAL A 72 14.76 12.06 -15.57
C VAL A 72 15.06 11.19 -16.80
N PRO A 73 15.06 11.77 -18.01
CA PRO A 73 15.50 11.08 -19.22
C PRO A 73 17.03 11.07 -19.32
N ASP A 74 17.60 9.94 -19.72
CA ASP A 74 19.03 9.78 -20.00
C ASP A 74 19.21 8.86 -21.22
N ARG A 75 20.40 8.79 -21.80
CA ARG A 75 20.64 7.93 -22.96
C ARG A 75 20.47 6.45 -22.55
N GLY A 76 19.52 5.77 -23.18
CA GLY A 76 19.22 4.36 -22.96
C GLY A 76 18.34 4.06 -21.75
N LYS A 77 17.86 5.09 -21.02
CA LYS A 77 16.98 4.92 -19.87
C LYS A 77 16.13 6.16 -19.57
N SER A 78 14.92 5.97 -19.06
CA SER A 78 14.15 7.06 -18.48
C SER A 78 13.49 6.62 -17.19
N ARG A 79 13.50 7.48 -16.17
CA ARG A 79 12.93 7.17 -14.87
C ARG A 79 12.07 8.29 -14.32
N PHE A 80 11.03 7.93 -13.58
CA PHE A 80 10.28 8.84 -12.72
C PHE A 80 9.88 8.10 -11.46
N TRP A 81 9.44 8.81 -10.43
CA TRP A 81 8.96 8.19 -9.20
C TRP A 81 7.72 8.88 -8.65
N LEU A 82 7.02 8.16 -7.77
CA LEU A 82 5.86 8.63 -7.04
C LEU A 82 6.17 8.75 -5.55
N ASP A 83 5.65 9.81 -4.94
CA ASP A 83 5.63 10.01 -3.49
C ASP A 83 4.21 9.80 -2.97
N SER A 84 4.07 9.44 -1.69
CA SER A 84 2.80 9.37 -0.99
C SER A 84 2.88 10.01 0.38
N ASP A 85 1.80 10.70 0.78
CA ASP A 85 1.65 11.24 2.13
C ASP A 85 1.38 10.16 3.20
N ARG A 86 1.11 8.92 2.77
CA ARG A 86 0.76 7.78 3.66
C ARG A 86 1.72 6.62 3.63
N ILE A 87 2.40 6.41 2.50
CA ILE A 87 3.26 5.22 2.29
C ILE A 87 4.70 5.56 1.93
N GLY A 88 5.12 6.80 2.24
CA GLY A 88 6.49 7.26 2.08
C GLY A 88 6.79 8.05 0.81
N SER A 89 7.90 8.79 0.86
CA SER A 89 8.49 9.43 -0.32
C SER A 89 9.20 8.39 -1.18
N HIS A 90 9.13 8.53 -2.49
CA HIS A 90 9.77 7.64 -3.45
C HIS A 90 9.35 6.18 -3.26
N PHE A 91 8.08 5.95 -2.94
CA PHE A 91 7.58 4.60 -2.67
C PHE A 91 7.58 3.71 -3.92
N LEU A 92 7.62 4.33 -5.11
CA LEU A 92 7.68 3.66 -6.40
C LEU A 92 8.60 4.41 -7.38
N GLU A 93 9.68 3.78 -7.82
CA GLU A 93 10.46 4.21 -9.00
C GLU A 93 10.01 3.40 -10.24
N VAL A 94 9.78 4.09 -11.35
CA VAL A 94 9.46 3.48 -12.65
C VAL A 94 10.57 3.78 -13.63
N THR A 95 11.26 2.74 -14.08
CA THR A 95 12.42 2.85 -14.98
C THR A 95 12.17 2.10 -16.29
N LEU A 96 12.20 2.82 -17.42
CA LEU A 96 12.20 2.26 -18.77
C LEU A 96 13.63 2.13 -19.28
N THR A 97 13.97 0.95 -19.81
CA THR A 97 15.25 0.63 -20.48
C THR A 97 15.02 -0.21 -21.73
N ALA A 98 16.06 -0.41 -22.55
CA ALA A 98 15.96 -1.27 -23.73
C ALA A 98 15.80 -2.77 -23.40
N SER A 99 16.28 -3.19 -22.23
CA SER A 99 16.20 -4.56 -21.73
C SER A 99 16.56 -4.60 -20.24
N CYS A 100 16.04 -5.58 -19.51
CA CYS A 100 16.36 -5.82 -18.10
C CYS A 100 16.64 -7.32 -17.85
N ASP A 101 17.32 -7.62 -16.75
CA ASP A 101 17.41 -8.98 -16.20
C ASP A 101 16.33 -9.14 -15.14
N VAL A 102 15.44 -10.12 -15.32
CA VAL A 102 14.34 -10.40 -14.39
C VAL A 102 14.73 -11.36 -13.27
N GLY A 103 15.95 -11.92 -13.30
CA GLY A 103 16.49 -12.77 -12.24
C GLY A 103 15.59 -13.94 -11.87
N SER A 104 15.24 -14.04 -10.59
CA SER A 104 14.36 -15.06 -10.02
C SER A 104 12.88 -14.66 -9.96
N ALA A 105 12.50 -13.51 -10.55
CA ALA A 105 11.13 -13.02 -10.49
C ALA A 105 10.15 -14.02 -11.12
N THR A 106 8.98 -14.15 -10.48
CA THR A 106 7.96 -15.10 -10.90
C THR A 106 7.13 -14.50 -12.04
N ARG A 107 6.98 -15.23 -13.15
CA ARG A 107 6.11 -14.81 -14.26
C ARG A 107 4.65 -14.88 -13.84
N VAL A 108 3.92 -13.79 -14.04
CA VAL A 108 2.46 -13.70 -13.82
C VAL A 108 1.72 -13.55 -15.15
N ALA A 109 0.39 -13.53 -15.11
CA ALA A 109 -0.40 -13.31 -16.31
C ALA A 109 -0.22 -11.87 -16.81
N GLY A 110 0.46 -11.71 -17.95
CA GLY A 110 0.59 -10.44 -18.66
C GLY A 110 -0.48 -10.27 -19.75
N SER A 111 -0.41 -9.14 -20.47
CA SER A 111 -1.19 -8.93 -21.70
C SER A 111 -0.54 -9.66 -22.88
N HIS A 112 -1.19 -9.64 -24.06
CA HIS A 112 -0.75 -10.45 -25.21
C HIS A 112 0.71 -10.17 -25.65
N ASP A 113 1.16 -8.92 -25.54
CA ASP A 113 2.45 -8.43 -26.04
C ASP A 113 3.42 -8.01 -24.93
N VAL A 114 3.04 -8.19 -23.66
CA VAL A 114 3.83 -7.77 -22.50
C VAL A 114 3.92 -8.92 -21.50
N ASP A 115 5.14 -9.43 -21.33
CA ASP A 115 5.46 -10.39 -20.29
C ASP A 115 5.61 -9.68 -18.94
N GLU A 116 4.98 -10.20 -17.90
CA GLU A 116 5.05 -9.60 -16.56
C GLU A 116 5.69 -10.56 -15.54
N TYR A 117 6.61 -10.03 -14.74
CA TYR A 117 7.33 -10.76 -13.69
C TYR A 117 7.27 -9.97 -12.39
N ARG A 118 7.17 -10.66 -11.26
CA ARG A 118 7.12 -10.03 -9.93
C ARG A 118 8.03 -10.75 -8.94
N ASP A 119 8.77 -9.97 -8.18
CA ASP A 119 9.55 -10.38 -7.02
C ASP A 119 9.27 -9.37 -5.90
N VAL A 120 8.16 -9.56 -5.19
CA VAL A 120 7.71 -8.63 -4.15
C VAL A 120 7.36 -9.36 -2.87
N GLU A 121 7.59 -8.67 -1.76
CA GLU A 121 7.27 -9.11 -0.42
C GLU A 121 6.35 -8.06 0.23
N LEU A 122 5.19 -8.53 0.70
CA LEU A 122 4.30 -7.75 1.55
C LEU A 122 4.54 -8.19 2.99
N VAL A 123 5.23 -7.35 3.77
CA VAL A 123 5.59 -7.61 5.15
C VAL A 123 4.57 -6.97 6.08
N GLY A 124 4.15 -7.73 7.08
CA GLY A 124 3.29 -7.20 8.14
C GLY A 124 1.86 -6.88 7.70
N SER A 125 1.30 -7.52 6.67
CA SER A 125 -0.13 -7.34 6.31
C SER A 125 -1.13 -7.86 7.37
N SER A 126 -0.61 -8.58 8.37
CA SER A 126 -1.37 -9.05 9.51
C SER A 126 -0.51 -9.04 10.76
N VAL A 127 -1.17 -8.95 11.92
CA VAL A 127 -0.53 -9.03 13.22
C VAL A 127 -1.10 -10.24 13.94
N THR A 128 -0.25 -11.11 14.46
CA THR A 128 -0.68 -12.22 15.31
C THR A 128 -0.36 -11.90 16.76
N ILE A 129 -1.39 -11.81 17.60
CA ILE A 129 -1.27 -11.51 19.03
C ILE A 129 -1.54 -12.79 19.82
N ALA A 130 -0.71 -13.07 20.82
CA ALA A 130 -0.94 -14.18 21.74
C ALA A 130 -1.72 -13.68 22.97
N ILE A 131 -2.85 -14.32 23.27
CA ILE A 131 -3.54 -14.11 24.55
C ILE A 131 -3.25 -15.30 25.45
N VAL A 132 -2.66 -15.01 26.61
CA VAL A 132 -2.21 -16.02 27.58
C VAL A 132 -2.93 -15.78 28.90
N PRO A 133 -4.03 -16.48 29.17
CA PRO A 133 -4.64 -16.45 30.48
C PRO A 133 -3.73 -17.12 31.51
N VAL A 134 -3.60 -16.51 32.68
CA VAL A 134 -2.74 -17.02 33.77
C VAL A 134 -3.30 -18.34 34.32
N THR A 135 -4.62 -18.46 34.40
CA THR A 135 -5.31 -19.70 34.77
C THR A 135 -6.45 -19.99 33.80
N GLY A 136 -7.16 -21.11 33.97
CA GLY A 136 -8.36 -21.39 33.17
C GLY A 136 -9.60 -20.56 33.53
N ARG A 137 -9.58 -19.85 34.67
CA ARG A 137 -10.77 -19.15 35.20
C ARG A 137 -11.06 -17.83 34.49
N GLU A 138 -10.05 -17.25 33.85
CA GLU A 138 -10.13 -15.99 33.12
C GLU A 138 -10.48 -16.18 31.63
N ALA A 139 -10.72 -17.43 31.20
CA ALA A 139 -10.90 -17.77 29.79
C ALA A 139 -12.03 -17.00 29.10
N ASP A 140 -13.13 -16.72 29.81
CA ASP A 140 -14.26 -15.96 29.24
C ASP A 140 -13.89 -14.49 29.01
N TYR A 141 -13.13 -13.88 29.93
CA TYR A 141 -12.65 -12.51 29.75
C TYR A 141 -11.57 -12.44 28.66
N ALA A 142 -10.70 -13.43 28.59
CA ALA A 142 -9.68 -13.50 27.56
C ALA A 142 -10.28 -13.70 26.15
N ARG A 143 -11.38 -14.47 26.00
CA ARG A 143 -12.17 -14.55 24.76
C ARG A 143 -12.92 -13.26 24.43
N PHE A 144 -13.35 -12.51 25.44
CA PHE A 144 -13.91 -11.18 25.21
C PHE A 144 -12.86 -10.25 24.58
N ILE A 145 -11.63 -10.25 25.09
CA ILE A 145 -10.52 -9.46 24.52
C ILE A 145 -10.21 -9.92 23.08
N GLU A 146 -10.19 -11.23 22.82
CA GLU A 146 -10.05 -11.78 21.46
C GLU A 146 -11.08 -11.18 20.50
N GLY A 147 -12.37 -11.20 20.86
CA GLY A 147 -13.43 -10.64 20.01
C GLY A 147 -13.28 -9.14 19.76
N GLU A 148 -12.81 -8.37 20.75
CA GLU A 148 -12.54 -6.94 20.59
C GLU A 148 -11.33 -6.69 19.69
N LEU A 149 -10.28 -7.51 19.78
CA LEU A 149 -9.09 -7.41 18.92
C LEU A 149 -9.41 -7.75 17.47
N GLU A 150 -10.13 -8.85 17.23
CA GLU A 150 -10.47 -9.28 15.87
C GLU A 150 -11.51 -8.37 15.19
N ALA A 151 -12.35 -7.68 15.98
CA ALA A 151 -13.29 -6.69 15.47
C ALA A 151 -12.62 -5.37 15.05
N ARG A 152 -11.38 -5.14 15.45
CA ARG A 152 -10.60 -3.94 15.12
C ARG A 152 -9.49 -4.26 14.12
N GLN A 153 -9.07 -3.25 13.36
CA GLN A 153 -7.83 -3.29 12.59
C GLN A 153 -6.77 -2.51 13.37
N ILE A 154 -5.52 -2.99 13.34
CA ILE A 154 -4.38 -2.29 13.98
C ILE A 154 -3.46 -1.80 12.85
N ASN A 155 -3.39 -0.49 12.64
CA ASN A 155 -2.69 0.13 11.50
C ASN A 155 -3.14 -0.44 10.15
N ASP A 156 -4.46 -0.56 9.93
CA ASP A 156 -5.11 -1.19 8.75
C ASP A 156 -4.76 -2.67 8.52
N ARG A 157 -4.14 -3.35 9.50
CA ARG A 157 -3.81 -4.78 9.41
C ARG A 157 -4.90 -5.64 10.01
N ASN A 158 -5.06 -6.83 9.43
CA ASN A 158 -5.88 -7.88 10.02
C ASN A 158 -5.21 -8.38 11.31
N VAL A 159 -6.00 -8.44 12.38
CA VAL A 159 -5.54 -8.99 13.66
C VAL A 159 -5.96 -10.45 13.74
N PHE A 160 -5.00 -11.31 14.02
CA PHE A 160 -5.23 -12.72 14.35
C PHE A 160 -4.85 -12.95 15.80
N VAL A 161 -5.69 -13.68 16.53
CA VAL A 161 -5.41 -14.02 17.91
C VAL A 161 -5.04 -15.49 18.02
N VAL A 162 -4.00 -15.77 18.79
CA VAL A 162 -3.66 -17.13 19.22
C VAL A 162 -3.94 -17.24 20.71
N PHE A 163 -4.92 -18.05 21.04
CA PHE A 163 -5.38 -18.28 22.39
C PHE A 163 -4.66 -19.48 23.01
N ASP A 164 -3.76 -19.24 23.97
CA ASP A 164 -2.95 -20.30 24.58
C ASP A 164 -3.53 -20.77 25.92
N THR A 165 -4.40 -21.78 25.84
CA THR A 165 -4.95 -22.49 27.00
C THR A 165 -4.13 -23.71 27.42
N GLY A 166 -2.88 -23.82 26.97
CA GLY A 166 -1.99 -24.88 27.42
C GLY A 166 -1.87 -24.91 28.95
N ASP A 167 -1.73 -26.11 29.49
CA ASP A 167 -1.47 -26.34 30.92
C ASP A 167 -0.01 -26.01 31.31
N ASP A 168 0.80 -25.59 30.34
CA ASP A 168 2.19 -25.20 30.55
C ASP A 168 2.30 -23.99 31.48
N PRO A 169 3.39 -23.88 32.26
CA PRO A 169 3.62 -22.73 33.12
C PRO A 169 3.55 -21.41 32.33
N LEU A 170 2.98 -20.36 32.92
CA LEU A 170 2.84 -19.05 32.28
C LEU A 170 4.13 -18.55 31.62
N ALA A 171 5.27 -18.72 32.29
CA ALA A 171 6.56 -18.29 31.78
C ALA A 171 6.96 -19.02 30.48
N GLU A 172 6.57 -20.28 30.32
CA GLU A 172 6.84 -21.07 29.11
C GLU A 172 5.96 -20.63 27.95
N LYS A 173 4.65 -20.42 28.20
CA LYS A 173 3.69 -19.89 27.21
C LYS A 173 4.11 -18.50 26.70
N VAL A 174 4.46 -17.61 27.61
CA VAL A 174 4.98 -16.27 27.28
C VAL A 174 6.29 -16.37 26.48
N ALA A 175 7.21 -17.25 26.88
CA ALA A 175 8.47 -17.44 26.16
C ALA A 175 8.26 -18.03 24.75
N GLU A 176 7.29 -18.92 24.56
CA GLU A 176 6.95 -19.44 23.23
C GLU A 176 6.38 -18.34 22.33
N ALA A 177 5.43 -17.56 22.84
CA ALA A 177 4.86 -16.44 22.08
C ALA A 177 5.94 -15.41 21.71
N ALA A 178 6.84 -15.07 22.63
CA ALA A 178 7.96 -14.17 22.39
C ALA A 178 8.93 -14.72 21.33
N ARG A 179 9.25 -16.02 21.35
CA ARG A 179 10.09 -16.66 20.32
C ARG A 179 9.49 -16.60 18.92
N ARG A 180 8.18 -16.42 18.79
CA ARG A 180 7.47 -16.26 17.51
C ARG A 180 7.25 -14.79 17.14
N ASP A 181 7.89 -13.86 17.87
CA ASP A 181 7.82 -12.42 17.66
C ASP A 181 6.38 -11.87 17.68
N ARG A 182 5.62 -12.28 18.71
CA ARG A 182 4.22 -11.90 18.87
C ARG A 182 4.05 -10.98 20.07
N PRO A 183 3.27 -9.89 19.96
CA PRO A 183 2.75 -9.21 21.14
C PRO A 183 1.96 -10.17 22.00
N ILE A 184 2.12 -10.05 23.31
CA ILE A 184 1.57 -10.98 24.29
C ILE A 184 0.67 -10.21 25.24
N ILE A 185 -0.59 -10.61 25.31
CA ILE A 185 -1.56 -10.09 26.27
C ILE A 185 -1.73 -11.15 27.35
N VAL A 186 -1.27 -10.85 28.54
CA VAL A 186 -1.45 -11.68 29.72
C VAL A 186 -2.69 -11.20 30.46
N VAL A 187 -3.58 -12.14 30.78
CA VAL A 187 -4.84 -11.87 31.48
C VAL A 187 -4.84 -12.63 32.80
N ASP A 188 -4.86 -11.89 33.90
CA ASP A 188 -4.94 -12.47 35.25
C ASP A 188 -6.32 -12.30 35.91
N GLU A 189 -6.50 -12.90 37.09
CA GLU A 189 -7.79 -12.85 37.79
C GLU A 189 -8.17 -11.42 38.21
N ARG A 190 -7.20 -10.54 38.47
CA ARG A 190 -7.46 -9.14 38.83
C ARG A 190 -7.94 -8.37 37.62
N ASP A 191 -7.32 -8.59 36.48
CA ASP A 191 -7.71 -8.02 35.18
C ASP A 191 -9.18 -8.40 34.86
N ALA A 192 -9.55 -9.68 35.06
CA ALA A 192 -10.90 -10.19 34.80
C ALA A 192 -11.96 -9.70 35.79
N LEU A 193 -11.58 -9.33 37.01
CA LEU A 193 -12.48 -8.83 38.05
C LEU A 193 -12.51 -7.30 38.13
N ASP A 194 -11.65 -6.61 37.39
CA ASP A 194 -11.61 -5.15 37.34
C ASP A 194 -12.79 -4.61 36.52
N ASP A 195 -13.56 -3.70 37.11
CA ASP A 195 -14.65 -2.99 36.42
C ASP A 195 -14.13 -2.20 35.21
N ASN A 196 -12.84 -1.82 35.20
CA ASN A 196 -12.20 -1.11 34.10
C ASN A 196 -11.69 -2.02 32.98
N ARG A 197 -11.83 -3.35 33.09
CA ARG A 197 -11.43 -4.33 32.07
C ARG A 197 -10.02 -4.09 31.55
N THR A 198 -9.05 -4.35 32.42
CA THR A 198 -7.63 -4.12 32.14
C THR A 198 -6.92 -5.39 31.68
N ALA A 199 -5.73 -5.26 31.10
CA ALA A 199 -4.86 -6.39 30.77
C ALA A 199 -3.39 -6.01 30.89
N THR A 200 -2.51 -7.01 30.85
CA THR A 200 -1.06 -6.82 30.80
C THR A 200 -0.54 -7.02 29.39
N LEU A 201 0.13 -6.02 28.82
CA LEU A 201 0.81 -6.12 27.53
C LEU A 201 2.30 -6.39 27.73
N LYS A 202 2.83 -7.33 26.95
CA LYS A 202 4.25 -7.66 26.88
C LYS A 202 4.66 -7.75 25.42
N MET A 203 5.54 -6.86 24.99
CA MET A 203 6.17 -6.94 23.67
C MET A 203 7.27 -8.01 23.66
N PRO A 204 7.51 -8.67 22.52
CA PRO A 204 8.55 -9.71 22.40
C PRO A 204 9.96 -9.15 22.65
N ASP A 205 10.22 -7.92 22.20
CA ASP A 205 11.53 -7.27 22.26
C ASP A 205 11.75 -6.39 23.50
N GLU A 206 10.72 -6.17 24.32
CA GLU A 206 10.85 -5.40 25.56
C GLU A 206 11.06 -6.33 26.75
N ASP A 207 11.88 -5.96 27.72
CA ASP A 207 12.10 -6.75 28.95
C ASP A 207 10.97 -6.59 29.98
N GLU A 208 10.32 -5.43 30.01
CA GLU A 208 9.26 -5.12 30.96
C GLU A 208 7.86 -5.35 30.36
N ALA A 209 6.90 -5.73 31.20
CA ALA A 209 5.50 -5.82 30.83
C ALA A 209 4.75 -4.62 31.42
N VAL A 210 3.85 -4.03 30.64
CA VAL A 210 3.00 -2.94 31.08
C VAL A 210 1.68 -3.53 31.60
N ARG A 211 1.41 -3.34 32.89
CA ARG A 211 0.25 -3.93 33.57
C ARG A 211 -0.89 -2.92 33.72
N GLY A 212 -2.11 -3.44 33.83
CA GLY A 212 -3.28 -2.63 34.14
C GLY A 212 -3.66 -1.65 33.02
N LEU A 213 -3.30 -1.97 31.78
CA LEU A 213 -3.71 -1.18 30.61
C LEU A 213 -5.20 -1.39 30.41
N LYS A 214 -5.96 -0.30 30.28
CA LYS A 214 -7.34 -0.41 29.79
C LYS A 214 -7.30 -0.88 28.36
N LEU A 215 -8.38 -1.51 27.92
CA LEU A 215 -8.42 -2.10 26.60
C LEU A 215 -8.16 -1.06 25.47
N ASP A 216 -8.72 0.16 25.58
CA ASP A 216 -8.43 1.22 24.61
C ASP A 216 -6.95 1.68 24.64
N ASP A 217 -6.36 1.87 25.82
CA ASP A 217 -4.94 2.23 25.96
C ASP A 217 -4.01 1.11 25.44
N LEU A 218 -4.44 -0.15 25.54
CA LEU A 218 -3.74 -1.31 25.01
C LEU A 218 -3.71 -1.28 23.48
N PHE A 219 -4.82 -0.91 22.83
CA PHE A 219 -4.89 -0.76 21.37
C PHE A 219 -3.99 0.36 20.88
N ASP A 220 -4.09 1.56 21.48
CA ASP A 220 -3.25 2.70 21.13
C ASP A 220 -1.77 2.33 21.24
N ARG A 221 -1.39 1.58 22.29
CA ARG A 221 -0.01 1.14 22.47
C ARG A 221 0.43 0.08 21.45
N LEU A 222 -0.45 -0.81 21.01
CA LEU A 222 -0.14 -1.76 19.95
C LEU A 222 0.07 -1.04 18.61
N GLU A 223 -0.76 -0.04 18.31
CA GLU A 223 -0.62 0.79 17.11
C GLU A 223 0.73 1.53 17.09
N ASP A 224 1.14 2.08 18.25
CA ASP A 224 2.41 2.82 18.39
C ASP A 224 3.67 1.95 18.32
N LEU A 225 3.61 0.71 18.83
CA LEU A 225 4.80 -0.14 19.01
C LEU A 225 5.03 -1.13 17.88
N LEU A 226 3.98 -1.51 17.15
CA LEU A 226 4.14 -2.45 16.07
C LEU A 226 4.76 -1.75 14.85
N PRO A 227 5.73 -2.38 14.17
CA PRO A 227 6.31 -1.81 12.96
C PRO A 227 5.22 -1.56 11.92
N GLU A 228 5.42 -0.53 11.11
CA GLU A 228 4.51 -0.25 9.99
C GLU A 228 4.59 -1.39 8.96
N PRO A 229 3.46 -1.73 8.32
CA PRO A 229 3.49 -2.70 7.22
C PRO A 229 4.28 -2.12 6.04
N SER A 230 4.97 -2.97 5.29
CA SER A 230 5.74 -2.55 4.13
C SER A 230 5.52 -3.43 2.90
N PHE A 231 5.69 -2.83 1.73
CA PHE A 231 5.63 -3.48 0.43
C PHE A 231 6.91 -3.14 -0.33
N VAL A 232 7.78 -4.14 -0.47
CA VAL A 232 9.12 -3.97 -1.04
C VAL A 232 9.33 -4.98 -2.16
N GLY A 233 10.04 -4.58 -3.21
CA GLY A 233 10.50 -5.47 -4.26
C GLY A 233 10.36 -4.87 -5.64
N THR A 234 10.25 -5.72 -6.65
CA THR A 234 10.36 -5.29 -8.05
C THR A 234 9.35 -6.00 -8.96
N TRP A 235 8.68 -5.22 -9.81
CA TRP A 235 7.97 -5.77 -10.97
C TRP A 235 8.71 -5.45 -12.26
N TYR A 236 8.57 -6.34 -13.24
CA TYR A 236 9.12 -6.18 -14.57
C TYR A 236 8.01 -6.37 -15.60
N ARG A 237 7.95 -5.44 -16.56
CA ARG A 237 7.15 -5.59 -17.79
C ARG A 237 8.10 -5.60 -18.98
N VAL A 238 8.20 -6.73 -19.65
CA VAL A 238 9.13 -6.97 -20.76
C VAL A 238 8.34 -7.07 -22.06
N PHE A 239 8.79 -6.33 -23.08
CA PHE A 239 8.14 -6.26 -24.39
C PHE A 239 9.20 -6.03 -25.48
N GLN A 240 8.78 -5.90 -26.74
CA GLN A 240 9.74 -5.77 -27.82
C GLN A 240 10.58 -4.49 -27.67
N GLY A 241 11.90 -4.67 -27.59
CA GLY A 241 12.86 -3.57 -27.54
C GLY A 241 12.80 -2.71 -26.27
N GLY A 242 12.12 -3.16 -25.22
CA GLY A 242 12.07 -2.45 -23.95
C GLY A 242 11.72 -3.31 -22.74
N CYS A 243 12.06 -2.78 -21.57
CA CYS A 243 11.64 -3.29 -20.28
C CYS A 243 11.32 -2.11 -19.34
N ILE A 244 10.22 -2.22 -18.61
CA ILE A 244 9.88 -1.32 -17.52
C ILE A 244 10.07 -2.06 -16.20
N THR A 245 10.84 -1.46 -15.30
CA THR A 245 11.07 -1.92 -13.94
C THR A 245 10.32 -1.01 -12.98
N TYR A 246 9.57 -1.60 -12.06
CA TYR A 246 8.84 -0.92 -10.99
C TYR A 246 9.51 -1.32 -9.68
N GLU A 247 10.26 -0.42 -9.05
CA GLU A 247 10.93 -0.66 -7.77
C GLU A 247 10.10 -0.07 -6.64
N PHE A 248 9.67 -0.92 -5.71
CA PHE A 248 8.82 -0.56 -4.58
C PHE A 248 9.63 -0.46 -3.30
N ASP A 249 9.41 0.62 -2.56
CA ASP A 249 9.92 0.86 -1.21
C ASP A 249 8.85 1.62 -0.42
N ALA A 250 7.73 0.94 -0.13
CA ALA A 250 6.58 1.53 0.50
C ALA A 250 6.43 1.04 1.94
N GLU A 251 6.21 1.96 2.88
CA GLU A 251 6.00 1.66 4.30
C GLU A 251 4.88 2.55 4.83
N GLY A 252 3.93 1.97 5.55
CA GLY A 252 2.85 2.70 6.20
C GLY A 252 1.45 2.22 5.80
N THR A 253 0.46 3.02 6.18
CA THR A 253 -0.95 2.64 6.09
C THR A 253 -1.45 2.53 4.64
N GLY A 254 -2.04 1.37 4.30
CA GLY A 254 -2.64 1.10 2.99
C GLY A 254 -1.75 0.36 1.98
N VAL A 255 -0.56 -0.09 2.39
CA VAL A 255 0.34 -0.90 1.53
C VAL A 255 -0.26 -2.25 1.09
N ASP A 256 -1.24 -2.77 1.82
CA ASP A 256 -1.96 -4.01 1.49
C ASP A 256 -2.73 -3.92 0.15
N ARG A 257 -3.16 -2.72 -0.23
CA ARG A 257 -3.84 -2.43 -1.51
C ARG A 257 -2.89 -1.92 -2.59
N LEU A 258 -1.63 -1.68 -2.27
CA LEU A 258 -0.68 -0.97 -3.14
C LEU A 258 -0.54 -1.62 -4.51
N ALA A 259 -0.45 -2.94 -4.58
CA ALA A 259 -0.31 -3.66 -5.85
C ALA A 259 -1.47 -3.33 -6.80
N GLY A 260 -2.72 -3.49 -6.36
CA GLY A 260 -3.88 -3.17 -7.19
C GLY A 260 -3.98 -1.68 -7.51
N ASP A 261 -3.65 -0.82 -6.54
CA ASP A 261 -3.66 0.63 -6.74
C ASP A 261 -2.62 1.08 -7.80
N VAL A 262 -1.45 0.45 -7.84
CA VAL A 262 -0.41 0.69 -8.87
C VAL A 262 -0.81 0.15 -10.23
N GLU A 263 -1.43 -1.04 -10.29
CA GLU A 263 -1.95 -1.61 -11.54
C GLU A 263 -2.99 -0.69 -12.20
N ASP A 264 -3.87 -0.07 -11.42
CA ASP A 264 -4.84 0.91 -11.91
C ASP A 264 -4.17 2.21 -12.37
N ALA A 265 -3.23 2.71 -11.57
CA ALA A 265 -2.60 4.02 -11.76
C ALA A 265 -1.67 4.04 -12.97
N LEU A 266 -1.00 2.93 -13.30
CA LEU A 266 0.03 2.87 -14.34
C LEU A 266 -0.44 2.15 -15.60
N GLY A 267 -0.34 2.85 -16.72
CA GLY A 267 -0.59 2.33 -18.05
C GLY A 267 0.68 2.17 -18.88
N LEU A 268 0.50 1.53 -20.03
CA LEU A 268 1.49 1.45 -21.10
C LEU A 268 0.91 2.10 -22.34
N PHE A 269 1.68 2.96 -22.99
CA PHE A 269 1.26 3.61 -24.23
C PHE A 269 2.19 3.24 -25.38
N PRO A 270 1.66 2.88 -26.58
CA PRO A 270 2.50 2.54 -27.72
C PRO A 270 3.39 3.70 -28.14
N ALA A 271 4.70 3.48 -28.20
CA ALA A 271 5.68 4.46 -28.64
C ALA A 271 5.42 4.90 -30.09
N GLU A 272 4.93 4.00 -30.94
CA GLU A 272 4.63 4.34 -32.34
C GLU A 272 3.50 5.37 -32.47
N ALA A 273 2.50 5.32 -31.59
CA ALA A 273 1.45 6.33 -31.56
C ALA A 273 2.02 7.72 -31.21
N VAL A 274 3.00 7.79 -30.31
CA VAL A 274 3.73 9.03 -30.00
C VAL A 274 4.51 9.52 -31.24
N ARG A 275 5.24 8.63 -31.93
CA ARG A 275 5.98 8.97 -33.16
C ARG A 275 5.04 9.50 -34.25
N GLN A 276 3.92 8.82 -34.49
CA GLN A 276 2.94 9.19 -35.51
C GLN A 276 2.35 10.57 -35.24
N ALA A 277 2.00 10.86 -33.98
CA ALA A 277 1.45 12.15 -33.60
C ALA A 277 2.46 13.29 -33.71
N MET A 278 3.74 13.03 -33.43
CA MET A 278 4.77 14.03 -33.67
C MET A 278 5.02 14.31 -35.15
N ARG A 279 4.98 13.28 -35.99
CA ARG A 279 5.09 13.44 -37.45
C ARG A 279 3.93 14.28 -37.98
N SER A 280 2.70 14.00 -37.53
CA SER A 280 1.51 14.77 -37.94
C SER A 280 1.57 16.23 -37.46
N ALA A 281 2.21 16.49 -36.32
CA ALA A 281 2.46 17.83 -35.82
C ALA A 281 3.68 18.54 -36.45
N GLY A 282 4.41 17.89 -37.37
CA GLY A 282 5.60 18.44 -38.01
C GLY A 282 6.83 18.56 -37.08
N MET A 283 6.83 17.85 -35.95
CA MET A 283 7.92 17.84 -34.96
C MET A 283 8.95 16.74 -35.20
N LEU A 284 8.60 15.71 -35.98
CA LEU A 284 9.52 14.72 -36.53
C LEU A 284 9.47 14.82 -38.06
N GLY A 285 10.64 15.03 -38.68
CA GLY A 285 10.83 15.03 -40.13
C GLY A 285 11.13 13.65 -40.70
#